data_AF-A0A7S3H9L8-F1
#
_entry.id   AF-A0A7S3H9L8-F1
#
_cell.length_a   1.000
_cell.length_b   1.000
_cell.length_c   1.000
_cell.angle_alpha   90.00
_cell.angle_beta   90.00
_cell.angle_gamma   90.00
#
_symmetry.space_group_name_H-M   'P 1'
#
loop_
_entity.id
_entity.type
_entity.pdbx_description
1 polymer ?
#
loop_
_entity_poly.entity_id
_entity_poly.type
_entity_poly.pdbx_seq_one_letter_code
_entity_poly.pdbx_strand_id
1 'polypeptide(L)'
;MADSTGAFSKDNHLVLDGTTSIQDLHSPAAFAATILQEIDQAQDLVILSALYLGTGSQESQIVERAEAALKDTVNRPNFKIKFFFDHSRGQRGSINSVTLLTELVKNYHPRAQVYLYQMPQLRGFVDYLPFQLKELLG
;
A
#
# COMPACT_ATOMS: atom_id res chain seq x y z
N MET A 1 1.17 14.39 -29.21
CA MET A 1 1.23 13.01 -28.67
C MET A 1 2.58 12.87 -28.00
N ALA A 2 2.63 13.13 -26.69
CA ALA A 2 3.83 12.97 -25.88
C ALA A 2 3.50 11.97 -24.77
N ASP A 3 4.32 10.94 -24.70
CA ASP A 3 4.25 9.84 -23.75
C ASP A 3 4.63 10.36 -22.36
N SER A 4 3.63 10.53 -21.49
CA SER A 4 3.78 11.03 -20.12
C SER A 4 3.95 9.84 -19.18
N THR A 5 5.12 9.21 -19.23
CA THR A 5 5.57 8.29 -18.18
C THR A 5 6.73 8.94 -17.47
N GLY A 6 6.53 9.30 -16.20
CA GLY A 6 7.61 9.74 -15.31
C GLY A 6 8.66 8.62 -15.22
N ALA A 7 9.71 8.75 -16.03
CA ALA A 7 10.79 7.79 -16.08
C ALA A 7 11.89 8.24 -15.09
N PHE A 8 12.35 7.30 -14.26
CA PHE A 8 13.56 7.49 -13.47
C PHE A 8 14.74 7.68 -14.43
N SER A 9 15.44 8.82 -14.32
CA SER A 9 16.69 9.04 -15.05
C SER A 9 17.74 8.01 -14.60
N LYS A 10 18.65 7.62 -15.52
CA LYS A 10 19.78 6.72 -15.25
C LYS A 10 20.67 7.16 -14.08
N ASP A 11 20.57 8.43 -13.70
CA ASP A 11 21.38 9.08 -12.66
C ASP A 11 20.65 9.18 -11.30
N ASN A 12 19.59 8.39 -11.07
CA ASN A 12 18.75 8.44 -9.85
C ASN A 12 18.12 9.82 -9.56
N HIS A 13 17.97 10.66 -10.58
CA HIS A 13 17.22 11.89 -10.48
C HIS A 13 15.76 11.64 -10.85
N LEU A 14 14.86 11.95 -9.91
CA LEU A 14 13.44 12.04 -10.18
C LEU A 14 13.22 13.32 -11.00
N VAL A 15 12.92 13.19 -12.29
CA VAL A 15 12.66 14.32 -13.16
C VAL A 15 11.19 14.67 -13.03
N LEU A 16 10.91 15.79 -12.36
CA LEU A 16 9.59 16.42 -12.40
C LEU A 16 9.50 17.17 -13.73
N ASP A 17 8.49 16.86 -14.53
CA ASP A 17 8.31 17.37 -15.91
C ASP A 17 7.94 18.86 -16.01
N GLY A 18 8.07 19.61 -14.90
CA GLY A 18 7.68 21.02 -14.81
C GLY A 18 6.17 21.26 -14.76
N THR A 19 5.34 20.23 -14.94
CA THR A 19 3.88 20.28 -14.74
C THR A 19 3.45 19.64 -13.43
N THR A 20 4.37 18.96 -12.76
CA THR A 20 4.12 18.32 -11.47
C THR A 20 3.81 19.35 -10.39
N SER A 21 2.56 19.34 -9.90
CA SER A 21 2.14 20.13 -8.75
C SER A 21 2.51 19.40 -7.46
N ILE A 22 3.22 20.08 -6.56
CA ILE A 22 3.54 19.54 -5.23
C ILE A 22 2.58 20.17 -4.23
N GLN A 23 1.88 19.34 -3.48
CA GLN A 23 0.96 19.77 -2.43
C GLN A 23 1.44 19.27 -1.07
N ASP A 24 1.62 20.19 -0.12
CA ASP A 24 1.92 19.86 1.26
C ASP A 24 0.65 19.43 2.02
N LEU A 25 0.74 18.33 2.76
CA LEU A 25 -0.36 17.80 3.57
C LEU A 25 -0.10 18.13 5.05
N HIS A 26 -0.81 19.14 5.57
CA HIS A 26 -0.54 19.70 6.89
C HIS A 26 -1.33 19.05 8.05
N SER A 27 -2.15 18.04 7.79
CA SER A 27 -2.89 17.35 8.86
C SER A 27 -3.09 15.86 8.59
N PRO A 28 -3.24 15.03 9.65
CA PRO A 28 -3.56 13.62 9.48
C PRO A 28 -4.86 13.37 8.70
N ALA A 29 -5.86 14.23 8.88
CA ALA A 29 -7.13 14.14 8.14
C ALA A 29 -6.93 14.42 6.64
N ALA A 30 -6.14 15.44 6.29
CA ALA A 30 -5.79 15.73 4.90
C ALA A 30 -5.01 14.58 4.26
N PHE A 31 -4.07 13.99 5.02
CA PHE A 31 -3.32 12.81 4.59
C PHE A 31 -4.23 11.62 4.26
N ALA A 32 -5.12 11.26 5.19
CA ALA A 32 -6.06 10.15 4.98
C ALA A 32 -7.01 10.41 3.79
N ALA A 33 -7.57 11.61 3.70
CA ALA A 33 -8.46 11.99 2.60
C ALA A 33 -7.77 11.92 1.24
N THR A 34 -6.49 12.33 1.18
CA THR A 34 -5.69 12.28 -0.05
C THR A 34 -5.50 10.84 -0.51
N ILE A 35 -5.16 9.90 0.39
CA ILE A 35 -5.02 8.47 0.03
C ILE A 35 -6.32 7.93 -0.59
N LEU A 36 -7.47 8.23 0.03
CA LEU A 36 -8.77 7.76 -0.49
C LEU A 36 -9.07 8.36 -1.87
N GLN A 37 -8.77 9.64 -2.06
CA GLN A 37 -8.95 10.31 -3.35
C GLN A 37 -8.05 9.71 -4.44
N GLU A 38 -6.77 9.45 -4.15
CA GLU A 38 -5.85 8.83 -5.11
C GLU A 38 -6.31 7.43 -5.51
N ILE A 39 -6.86 6.65 -4.58
CA ILE A 39 -7.45 5.34 -4.89
C ILE A 39 -8.67 5.47 -5.81
N ASP A 40 -9.54 6.45 -5.54
CA ASP A 40 -10.74 6.68 -6.33
C ASP A 40 -10.42 7.13 -7.77
N GLN A 41 -9.35 7.89 -7.95
CA GLN A 41 -8.95 8.46 -9.26
C GLN A 41 -8.05 7.55 -10.09
N ALA A 42 -7.26 6.69 -9.45
CA ALA A 42 -6.33 5.81 -10.13
C ALA A 42 -7.04 4.84 -11.09
N GLN A 43 -6.50 4.73 -12.31
CA GLN A 43 -7.08 3.91 -13.39
C GLN A 43 -6.42 2.54 -13.53
N ASP A 44 -5.11 2.45 -13.28
CA ASP A 44 -4.33 1.25 -13.62
C ASP A 44 -3.71 0.56 -12.41
N LEU A 45 -2.99 1.29 -11.55
CA LEU A 45 -2.25 0.69 -10.45
C LEU A 45 -2.11 1.64 -9.27
N VAL A 46 -2.51 1.16 -8.10
CA VAL A 46 -2.17 1.76 -6.81
C VAL A 46 -1.17 0.86 -6.10
N ILE A 47 -0.06 1.44 -5.64
CA ILE A 47 0.88 0.78 -4.73
C ILE A 47 0.89 1.55 -3.42
N LEU A 48 0.48 0.89 -2.35
CA LEU A 48 0.59 1.43 -1.00
C LEU A 48 1.72 0.69 -0.28
N SER A 49 2.77 1.41 0.08
CA SER A 49 3.91 0.88 0.82
C SER A 49 4.01 1.57 2.18
N ALA A 50 3.96 0.78 3.25
CA ALA A 50 4.06 1.26 4.62
C ALA A 50 4.68 0.17 5.51
N LEU A 51 4.95 0.46 6.78
CA LEU A 51 5.34 -0.59 7.72
C LEU A 51 4.17 -1.54 8.01
N TYR A 52 3.00 -0.97 8.24
CA TYR A 52 1.75 -1.68 8.45
C TYR A 52 0.58 -0.75 8.11
N LEU A 53 -0.58 -1.33 7.87
CA LEU A 53 -1.88 -0.64 7.82
C LEU A 53 -2.57 -0.81 9.18
N GLY A 54 -2.97 0.30 9.79
CA GLY A 54 -3.77 0.29 11.02
C GLY A 54 -5.13 -0.39 10.86
N THR A 55 -5.85 -0.55 11.96
CA THR A 55 -7.16 -1.22 12.01
C THR A 55 -8.28 -0.27 12.42
N GLY A 56 -8.06 1.03 12.23
CA GLY A 56 -9.04 2.07 12.54
C GLY A 56 -10.09 2.23 11.43
N SER A 57 -10.99 3.18 11.66
CA SER A 57 -12.07 3.50 10.71
C SER A 57 -11.55 4.12 9.42
N GLN A 58 -10.43 4.85 9.46
CA GLN A 58 -9.83 5.46 8.27
C GLN A 58 -9.17 4.40 7.39
N GLU A 59 -8.46 3.45 8.00
CA GLU A 59 -7.82 2.35 7.28
C GLU A 59 -8.82 1.37 6.70
N SER A 60 -9.95 1.16 7.38
CA SER A 60 -11.06 0.36 6.85
C SER A 60 -11.65 1.01 5.58
N GLN A 61 -11.71 2.34 5.51
CA GLN A 61 -12.15 3.05 4.29
C GLN A 61 -11.19 2.85 3.12
N ILE A 62 -9.89 2.69 3.36
CA ILE A 62 -8.92 2.37 2.29
C ILE A 62 -9.30 1.05 1.62
N VAL A 63 -9.67 0.04 2.41
CA VAL A 63 -10.10 -1.27 1.90
C VAL A 63 -11.40 -1.16 1.13
N GLU A 64 -12.36 -0.39 1.64
CA GLU A 64 -13.65 -0.17 0.99
C GLU A 64 -13.49 0.53 -0.36
N ARG A 65 -12.68 1.60 -0.44
CA ARG A 65 -12.40 2.31 -1.70
C ARG A 65 -11.63 1.44 -2.68
N ALA A 66 -10.65 0.67 -2.21
CA ALA A 66 -9.96 -0.30 -3.04
C ALA A 66 -10.92 -1.35 -3.61
N GLU A 67 -11.84 -1.86 -2.79
CA GLU A 67 -12.86 -2.80 -3.24
C GLU A 67 -13.78 -2.19 -4.30
N ALA A 68 -14.29 -0.97 -4.07
CA ALA A 68 -15.12 -0.26 -5.02
C ALA A 68 -14.39 -0.05 -6.37
N ALA A 69 -13.12 0.32 -6.34
CA ALA A 69 -12.28 0.48 -7.53
C ALA A 69 -12.07 -0.84 -8.29
N LEU A 70 -11.90 -1.95 -7.57
CA LEU A 70 -11.75 -3.29 -8.17
C LEU A 70 -13.07 -3.81 -8.79
N LYS A 71 -14.21 -3.50 -8.18
CA LYS A 71 -15.55 -3.86 -8.69
C LYS A 71 -15.89 -3.13 -9.99
N ASP A 72 -15.37 -1.92 -10.18
CA ASP A 72 -15.62 -1.07 -11.34
C ASP A 72 -14.87 -1.55 -12.59
N THR A 73 -15.20 -2.75 -13.06
CA THR A 73 -14.57 -3.35 -14.24
C THR A 73 -14.95 -2.69 -15.55
N VAL A 74 -16.03 -1.91 -15.58
CA VAL A 74 -16.51 -1.20 -16.77
C VAL A 74 -15.60 -0.01 -17.09
N ASN A 75 -15.31 0.83 -16.09
CA ASN A 75 -14.45 1.98 -16.30
C ASN A 75 -12.97 1.65 -16.08
N ARG A 76 -12.68 0.67 -15.21
CA ARG A 76 -11.34 0.31 -14.75
C ARG A 76 -11.07 -1.20 -14.89
N PRO A 77 -11.10 -1.75 -16.12
CA PRO A 77 -10.93 -3.19 -16.35
C PRO A 77 -9.55 -3.71 -15.91
N ASN A 78 -8.53 -2.85 -15.95
CA ASN A 78 -7.14 -3.21 -15.67
C ASN A 78 -6.65 -2.77 -14.28
N PHE A 79 -7.49 -2.11 -13.47
CA PHE A 79 -7.08 -1.56 -12.19
C PHE A 79 -6.55 -2.63 -11.24
N LYS A 80 -5.37 -2.39 -10.67
CA LYS A 80 -4.71 -3.25 -9.70
C LYS A 80 -4.38 -2.45 -8.45
N ILE A 81 -4.35 -3.13 -7.32
CA ILE A 81 -3.84 -2.57 -6.07
C ILE A 81 -2.88 -3.55 -5.40
N LYS A 82 -1.75 -3.01 -4.94
CA LYS A 82 -0.71 -3.76 -4.27
C LYS A 82 -0.36 -3.10 -2.95
N PHE A 83 -0.31 -3.90 -1.91
CA PHE A 83 0.09 -3.46 -0.58
C PHE A 83 1.45 -4.07 -0.24
N PHE A 84 2.38 -3.24 0.21
CA PHE A 84 3.70 -3.66 0.68
C PHE A 84 3.83 -3.29 2.15
N PHE A 85 3.99 -4.30 3.00
CA PHE A 85 4.14 -4.13 4.43
C PHE A 85 5.37 -4.85 4.97
N ASP A 86 5.82 -4.42 6.15
CA ASP A 86 6.75 -5.22 6.93
C ASP A 86 6.03 -6.46 7.47
N HIS A 87 6.72 -7.60 7.42
CA HIS A 87 6.18 -8.89 7.83
C HIS A 87 5.84 -8.95 9.32
N SER A 88 6.71 -8.44 10.20
CA SER A 88 6.51 -8.52 11.65
C SER A 88 5.39 -7.56 12.07
N ARG A 89 5.47 -6.31 11.59
CA ARG A 89 4.54 -5.25 11.99
C ARG A 89 3.16 -5.40 11.35
N GLY A 90 3.09 -5.86 10.10
CA GLY A 90 1.84 -6.08 9.38
C GLY A 90 0.98 -7.21 9.94
N GLN A 91 1.55 -8.07 10.79
CA GLN A 91 0.87 -9.23 11.38
C GLN A 91 0.67 -9.11 12.91
N ARG A 92 0.88 -7.93 13.47
CA ARG A 92 0.81 -7.72 14.92
C ARG A 92 -0.62 -7.84 15.46
N GLY A 93 -0.84 -8.74 16.41
CA GLY A 93 -2.14 -8.91 17.06
C GLY A 93 -3.15 -9.71 16.24
N SER A 94 -4.33 -9.93 16.80
CA SER A 94 -5.39 -10.76 16.17
C SER A 94 -6.05 -10.07 14.99
N ILE A 95 -6.23 -8.75 15.06
CA ILE A 95 -6.67 -7.91 13.95
C ILE A 95 -5.47 -7.04 13.57
N ASN A 96 -5.03 -7.19 12.33
CA ASN A 96 -3.83 -6.59 11.77
C ASN A 96 -4.02 -6.27 10.28
N SER A 97 -2.98 -5.74 9.64
CA SER A 97 -3.00 -5.32 8.23
C SER A 97 -3.35 -6.46 7.29
N VAL A 98 -2.81 -7.66 7.55
CA VAL A 98 -3.06 -8.84 6.72
C VAL A 98 -4.52 -9.29 6.88
N THR A 99 -5.00 -9.43 8.11
CA THR A 99 -6.38 -9.88 8.35
C THR A 99 -7.42 -8.92 7.77
N LEU A 100 -7.12 -7.60 7.79
CA LEU A 100 -7.99 -6.57 7.25
C LEU A 100 -8.11 -6.66 5.72
N LEU A 101 -7.07 -7.12 5.04
CA LEU A 101 -7.01 -7.23 3.57
C LEU A 101 -7.33 -8.63 3.04
N THR A 102 -7.51 -9.63 3.92
CA THR A 102 -7.72 -11.03 3.53
C THR A 102 -8.85 -11.20 2.53
N GLU A 103 -10.04 -10.66 2.84
CA GLU A 103 -11.21 -10.83 1.96
C GLU A 103 -11.04 -10.07 0.64
N LEU A 104 -10.40 -8.89 0.66
CA LEU A 104 -10.09 -8.15 -0.56
C LEU A 104 -9.18 -8.96 -1.49
N VAL A 105 -8.08 -9.49 -0.97
CA VAL A 105 -7.13 -10.29 -1.78
C VAL A 105 -7.80 -11.57 -2.29
N LYS A 106 -8.56 -12.26 -1.44
CA LYS A 106 -9.25 -13.50 -1.80
C LYS A 106 -10.26 -13.30 -2.93
N ASN A 107 -11.02 -12.20 -2.90
CA ASN A 107 -12.09 -11.94 -3.86
C ASN A 107 -11.58 -11.35 -5.19
N TYR A 108 -10.44 -10.66 -5.18
CA TYR A 108 -9.97 -9.91 -6.35
C TYR A 108 -8.58 -10.31 -6.86
N HIS A 109 -7.99 -11.42 -6.39
CA HIS A 109 -6.75 -11.94 -6.99
C HIS A 109 -6.96 -12.25 -8.50
N PRO A 110 -6.02 -11.85 -9.40
CA PRO A 110 -4.68 -11.30 -9.16
C PRO A 110 -4.59 -9.77 -9.10
N ARG A 111 -5.73 -9.06 -9.14
CA ARG A 111 -5.77 -7.59 -9.16
C ARG A 111 -5.55 -6.95 -7.79
N ALA A 112 -5.79 -7.67 -6.71
CA ALA A 112 -5.42 -7.27 -5.35
C ALA A 112 -4.34 -8.19 -4.79
N GLN A 113 -3.24 -7.62 -4.28
CA GLN A 113 -2.10 -8.39 -3.76
C GLN A 113 -1.51 -7.73 -2.51
N VAL A 114 -1.05 -8.55 -1.57
CA VAL A 114 -0.30 -8.12 -0.38
C VAL A 114 1.07 -8.80 -0.40
N TYR A 115 2.10 -7.99 -0.22
CA TYR A 115 3.49 -8.39 -0.14
C TYR A 115 4.02 -8.06 1.24
N LEU A 116 4.61 -9.06 1.91
CA LEU A 116 5.23 -8.90 3.22
C LEU A 116 6.75 -8.98 3.06
N TYR A 117 7.42 -7.88 3.35
CA TYR A 117 8.87 -7.79 3.37
C TYR A 117 9.39 -8.24 4.73
N GLN A 118 10.33 -9.18 4.72
CA GLN A 118 11.05 -9.60 5.92
C GLN A 118 12.54 -9.36 5.70
N MET A 119 13.17 -8.64 6.62
CA MET A 119 14.61 -8.44 6.57
C MET A 119 15.34 -9.79 6.61
N PRO A 120 16.32 -10.04 5.71
CA PRO A 120 17.03 -11.32 5.65
C PRO A 120 17.70 -11.73 6.96
N GLN A 121 18.18 -10.74 7.73
CA GLN A 121 18.81 -10.94 9.04
C GLN A 121 17.86 -11.47 10.13
N LEU A 122 16.55 -11.43 9.90
CA LEU A 122 15.52 -11.99 10.78
C LEU A 122 15.11 -13.40 10.37
N ARG A 123 15.78 -14.03 9.39
CA ARG A 123 15.53 -15.44 9.01
C ARG A 123 16.44 -16.37 9.81
N GLY A 124 15.90 -17.42 10.42
CA GLY A 124 16.69 -18.43 11.15
C GLY A 124 16.50 -18.36 12.67
N PHE A 125 17.59 -18.38 13.45
CA PHE A 125 17.52 -18.44 14.93
C PHE A 125 16.70 -17.30 15.58
N VAL A 126 16.55 -16.18 14.87
CA VAL A 126 15.75 -15.01 15.28
C VAL A 126 14.24 -15.28 15.23
N ASP A 127 13.79 -16.29 14.49
CA ASP A 127 12.39 -16.72 14.42
C ASP A 127 11.86 -17.28 15.75
N TYR A 128 12.75 -17.72 16.64
CA TYR A 128 12.38 -18.22 17.97
C TYR A 128 12.25 -17.13 19.01
N LEU A 129 12.60 -15.88 18.69
CA LEU A 129 12.47 -14.77 19.64
C LEU A 129 11.00 -14.38 19.85
N PRO A 130 10.64 -13.95 21.07
CA PRO A 130 9.38 -13.28 21.34
C PRO A 130 9.13 -12.13 20.36
N PHE A 131 7.87 -11.91 20.02
CA PHE A 131 7.43 -10.88 19.06
C PHE A 131 8.01 -9.49 19.37
N GLN A 132 8.07 -9.12 20.65
CA GLN A 132 8.58 -7.82 21.11
C GLN A 132 10.07 -7.61 20.79
N LEU A 133 10.87 -8.68 20.76
CA LEU A 133 12.30 -8.60 20.43
C LEU A 133 12.53 -8.59 18.92
N LYS A 134 11.63 -9.20 18.14
CA LYS A 134 11.66 -9.12 16.68
C LYS A 134 11.42 -7.68 16.19
N GLU A 135 10.50 -6.95 16.82
CA GLU A 135 10.22 -5.53 16.52
C GLU A 135 11.44 -4.60 16.70
N LEU A 136 12.33 -4.91 17.66
CA LEU A 136 13.52 -4.07 17.93
C LEU A 136 14.63 -4.29 16.89
N LEU A 137 14.64 -5.48 16.27
CA LEU A 137 15.63 -5.89 15.28
C LEU A 137 15.17 -5.62 13.83
N GLY A 138 13.88 -5.29 13.65
CA GLY A 138 13.23 -4.83 12.41
C GLY A 138 11.73 -4.58 12.58
#